data_AF-A0AAC9PRW2-F1
#
_entry.id   AF-A0AAC9PRW2-F1
#
_cell.length_a   1.000
_cell.length_b   1.000
_cell.length_c   1.000
_cell.angle_alpha   90.00
_cell.angle_beta   90.00
_cell.angle_gamma   90.00
#
_symmetry.space_group_name_H-M   'P 1'
#
loop_
_entity.id
_entity.type
_entity.pdbx_description
1 polymer ?
#
loop_
_entity_poly.entity_id
_entity_poly.type
_entity_poly.pdbx_seq_one_letter_code
_entity_poly.pdbx_strand_id
1 'polypeptide(L)'
;MMMPEWNAKELTVGQLAARSGVAVSALHFYERQGLISSRRTTGNQRRYRRDTLRRVAFIRVSQRVGIPLAAIGAALRRLPDGRTPTRSDWETLSTGWRAELDSRIGQLVRLRDDLTDCIGCGCLSLDTCVLSNPHDELADQGPGARRLECTPSEWAAGCEPEPATAGSRSTASGRPASDADCG
;
A
#
# COMPACT_ATOMS: atom_id res chain seq x y z
N MET A 1 -15.52 -0.62 43.59
CA MET A 1 -14.46 -0.10 42.71
C MET A 1 -13.80 -1.30 42.01
N MET A 2 -14.18 -1.60 40.76
CA MET A 2 -13.57 -2.70 40.00
C MET A 2 -12.10 -2.35 39.74
N MET A 3 -11.17 -3.07 40.35
CA MET A 3 -9.76 -3.06 39.94
C MET A 3 -9.71 -3.47 38.47
N PRO A 4 -9.09 -2.70 37.57
CA PRO A 4 -9.08 -3.07 36.16
C PRO A 4 -8.37 -4.42 36.01
N GLU A 5 -8.82 -5.28 35.11
CA GLU A 5 -8.19 -6.57 34.76
C GLU A 5 -6.80 -6.39 34.08
N TRP A 6 -6.09 -5.29 34.40
CA TRP A 6 -4.80 -4.92 33.88
C TRP A 6 -3.68 -5.82 34.39
N ASN A 7 -3.94 -6.89 35.19
CA ASN A 7 -2.96 -7.94 35.53
C ASN A 7 -3.29 -9.37 34.99
N ALA A 8 -4.39 -9.55 34.24
CA ALA A 8 -4.65 -10.82 33.57
C ALA A 8 -3.54 -11.17 32.55
N LYS A 9 -2.94 -12.37 32.69
CA LYS A 9 -1.91 -12.91 31.77
C LYS A 9 -2.44 -13.08 30.34
N GLU A 10 -3.76 -13.22 30.20
CA GLU A 10 -4.45 -13.40 28.93
C GLU A 10 -5.69 -12.53 28.84
N LEU A 11 -6.05 -12.18 27.60
CA LEU A 11 -7.17 -11.33 27.26
C LEU A 11 -8.17 -12.10 26.39
N THR A 12 -9.46 -11.87 26.60
CA THR A 12 -10.50 -12.23 25.63
C THR A 12 -10.35 -11.39 24.36
N VAL A 13 -11.00 -11.82 23.28
CA VAL A 13 -11.04 -11.01 22.05
C VAL A 13 -11.69 -9.63 22.28
N GLY A 14 -12.72 -9.56 23.12
CA GLY A 14 -13.40 -8.30 23.47
C GLY A 14 -12.50 -7.36 24.27
N GLN A 15 -11.78 -7.88 25.26
CA GLN A 15 -10.78 -7.09 26.02
C GLN A 15 -9.64 -6.61 25.13
N LEU A 16 -9.14 -7.48 24.22
CA LEU A 16 -8.10 -7.09 23.27
C LEU A 16 -8.60 -6.00 22.32
N ALA A 17 -9.82 -6.13 21.79
CA ALA A 17 -10.45 -5.16 20.90
C ALA A 17 -10.61 -3.80 21.59
N ALA A 18 -11.22 -3.77 22.77
CA ALA A 18 -11.46 -2.56 23.55
C ALA A 18 -10.15 -1.84 23.88
N ARG A 19 -9.10 -2.57 24.27
CA ARG A 19 -7.81 -1.98 24.66
C ARG A 19 -6.94 -1.56 23.47
N SER A 20 -7.00 -2.29 22.36
CA SER A 20 -6.23 -1.96 21.16
C SER A 20 -6.93 -0.92 20.28
N GLY A 21 -8.22 -0.66 20.52
CA GLY A 21 -9.07 0.19 19.69
C GLY A 21 -9.26 -0.39 18.28
N VAL A 22 -9.19 -1.71 18.15
CA VAL A 22 -9.34 -2.45 16.89
C VAL A 22 -10.61 -3.29 16.95
N ALA A 23 -11.39 -3.31 15.88
CA ALA A 23 -12.57 -4.16 15.79
C ALA A 23 -12.20 -5.65 15.93
N VAL A 24 -13.08 -6.45 16.52
CA VAL A 24 -12.91 -7.92 16.65
C VAL A 24 -12.68 -8.57 15.28
N SER A 25 -13.37 -8.11 14.24
CA SER A 25 -13.19 -8.59 12.86
C SER A 25 -11.76 -8.39 12.36
N ALA A 26 -11.14 -7.24 12.67
CA ALA A 26 -9.77 -6.94 12.31
C ALA A 26 -8.77 -7.78 13.12
N LEU A 27 -9.03 -8.08 14.40
CA LEU A 27 -8.22 -9.03 15.17
C LEU A 27 -8.27 -10.44 14.55
N HIS A 28 -9.47 -10.92 14.18
CA HIS A 28 -9.59 -12.19 13.47
C HIS A 28 -8.89 -12.17 12.10
N PHE A 29 -8.91 -11.03 11.41
CA PHE A 29 -8.19 -10.87 10.15
C PHE A 29 -6.68 -10.96 10.36
N TYR A 30 -6.12 -10.25 11.35
CA TYR A 30 -4.71 -10.36 11.71
C TYR A 30 -4.32 -11.79 12.10
N GLU A 31 -5.19 -12.51 12.82
CA GLU A 31 -4.97 -13.92 13.15
C GLU A 31 -4.92 -14.80 11.90
N ARG A 32 -5.86 -14.62 10.95
CA ARG A 32 -5.86 -15.35 9.67
C ARG A 32 -4.62 -15.07 8.82
N GLN A 33 -4.09 -13.85 8.89
CA GLN A 33 -2.85 -13.45 8.21
C GLN A 33 -1.58 -13.91 8.94
N GLY A 34 -1.71 -14.65 10.06
CA GLY A 34 -0.57 -15.12 10.85
C GLY A 34 0.17 -14.00 11.61
N LEU A 35 -0.43 -12.82 11.72
CA LEU A 35 0.18 -11.66 12.36
C LEU A 35 0.01 -11.69 13.87
N ILE A 36 -1.00 -12.35 14.38
CA ILE A 36 -1.20 -12.59 15.81
C ILE A 36 -1.64 -14.04 16.02
N SER A 37 -1.46 -14.56 17.23
CA SER A 37 -1.86 -15.92 17.59
C SER A 37 -2.74 -15.90 18.84
N SER A 38 -3.78 -16.73 18.84
CA SER A 38 -4.57 -17.02 20.04
C SER A 38 -4.36 -18.46 20.51
N ARG A 39 -4.57 -18.71 21.80
CA ARG A 39 -4.84 -20.06 22.31
C ARG A 39 -6.34 -20.25 22.44
N ARG A 40 -6.82 -21.49 22.31
CA ARG A 40 -8.22 -21.82 22.61
C ARG A 40 -8.33 -22.43 24.01
N THR A 41 -9.39 -22.06 24.74
CA THR A 41 -9.77 -22.72 25.99
C THR A 41 -10.49 -24.04 25.70
N THR A 42 -10.72 -24.85 26.75
CA THR A 42 -11.57 -26.05 26.70
C THR A 42 -12.99 -25.73 26.21
N GLY A 43 -13.52 -24.55 26.54
CA GLY A 43 -14.79 -24.03 26.02
C GLY A 43 -14.71 -23.39 24.62
N ASN A 44 -13.65 -23.67 23.84
CA ASN A 44 -13.42 -23.16 22.49
C ASN A 44 -13.35 -21.62 22.37
N GLN A 45 -13.07 -20.91 23.47
CA GLN A 45 -12.93 -19.45 23.47
C GLN A 45 -11.49 -19.04 23.15
N ARG A 46 -11.30 -18.01 22.32
CA ARG A 46 -9.98 -17.44 22.03
C ARG A 46 -9.44 -16.63 23.21
N ARG A 47 -8.18 -16.87 23.55
CA ARG A 47 -7.40 -16.14 24.56
C ARG A 47 -6.09 -15.66 23.94
N TYR A 48 -5.79 -14.39 24.15
CA TYR A 48 -4.60 -13.74 23.62
C TYR A 48 -3.65 -13.44 24.75
N ARG A 49 -2.36 -13.68 24.52
CA ARG A 49 -1.34 -13.24 25.46
C ARG A 49 -1.26 -11.72 25.47
N ARG A 50 -0.80 -11.17 26.59
CA ARG A 50 -0.78 -9.73 26.81
C ARG A 50 0.09 -8.92 25.85
N ASP A 51 1.21 -9.50 25.46
CA ASP A 51 2.15 -8.96 24.47
C ASP A 51 1.50 -8.76 23.10
N THR A 52 0.42 -9.50 22.78
CA THR A 52 -0.40 -9.27 21.60
C THR A 52 -0.89 -7.82 21.50
N LEU A 53 -1.13 -7.11 22.61
CA LEU A 53 -1.48 -5.68 22.56
C LEU A 53 -0.39 -4.84 21.91
N ARG A 54 0.87 -5.08 22.31
CA ARG A 54 2.03 -4.36 21.75
C ARG A 54 2.21 -4.73 20.28
N ARG A 55 2.00 -5.99 19.92
CA ARG A 55 2.04 -6.47 18.54
C ARG A 55 0.97 -5.83 17.67
N VAL A 56 -0.27 -5.73 18.15
CA VAL A 56 -1.37 -5.03 17.46
C VAL A 56 -1.07 -3.54 17.34
N ALA A 57 -0.55 -2.90 18.40
CA ALA A 57 -0.15 -1.50 18.34
C ALA A 57 0.92 -1.26 17.26
N PHE A 58 1.93 -2.13 17.18
CA PHE A 58 2.94 -2.09 16.12
C PHE A 58 2.34 -2.19 14.71
N ILE A 59 1.44 -3.16 14.50
CA ILE A 59 0.76 -3.33 13.20
C ILE A 59 0.00 -2.06 12.83
N ARG A 60 -0.77 -1.48 13.78
CA ARG A 60 -1.53 -0.24 13.53
C ARG A 60 -0.66 0.95 13.19
N VAL A 61 0.42 1.16 13.94
CA VAL A 61 1.34 2.29 13.70
C VAL A 61 1.96 2.12 12.31
N SER A 62 2.41 0.92 11.97
CA SER A 62 2.99 0.64 10.65
C SER A 62 1.98 0.86 9.52
N GLN A 63 0.73 0.42 9.69
CA GLN A 63 -0.34 0.67 8.70
C GLN A 63 -0.65 2.17 8.55
N ARG A 64 -0.66 2.94 9.65
CA ARG A 64 -0.92 4.39 9.61
C ARG A 64 0.16 5.16 8.84
N VAL A 65 1.38 4.65 8.88
CA VAL A 65 2.51 5.18 8.12
C VAL A 65 2.46 4.76 6.65
N GLY A 66 1.54 3.86 6.27
CA GLY A 66 1.32 3.43 4.88
C GLY A 66 2.05 2.15 4.51
N ILE A 67 2.65 1.45 5.48
CA ILE A 67 3.35 0.19 5.21
C ILE A 67 2.33 -0.92 4.90
N PRO A 68 2.47 -1.63 3.77
CA PRO A 68 1.54 -2.68 3.41
C PRO A 68 1.61 -3.84 4.40
N LEU A 69 0.46 -4.46 4.67
CA LEU A 69 0.34 -5.53 5.67
C LEU A 69 1.25 -6.73 5.38
N ALA A 70 1.50 -7.02 4.10
CA ALA A 70 2.44 -8.06 3.68
C ALA A 70 3.88 -7.76 4.13
N ALA A 71 4.34 -6.51 4.00
CA ALA A 71 5.66 -6.09 4.46
C ALA A 71 5.75 -6.13 5.99
N ILE A 72 4.68 -5.73 6.69
CA ILE A 72 4.58 -5.85 8.16
C ILE A 72 4.70 -7.33 8.56
N GLY A 73 3.98 -8.23 7.90
CA GLY A 73 4.06 -9.67 8.16
C GLY A 73 5.44 -10.26 7.88
N ALA A 74 6.08 -9.85 6.77
CA ALA A 74 7.45 -10.26 6.45
C ALA A 74 8.45 -9.80 7.51
N ALA A 75 8.34 -8.55 7.96
CA ALA A 75 9.15 -8.00 9.04
C ALA A 75 8.96 -8.77 10.36
N LEU A 76 7.71 -9.02 10.75
CA LEU A 76 7.38 -9.73 11.98
C LEU A 76 7.86 -11.19 11.99
N ARG A 77 7.93 -11.85 10.83
CA ARG A 77 8.45 -13.23 10.70
C ARG A 77 9.98 -13.33 10.85
N ARG A 78 10.71 -12.25 10.60
CA ARG A 78 12.18 -12.22 10.79
C ARG A 78 12.58 -12.12 12.27
N LEU A 79 11.63 -11.81 13.14
CA LEU A 79 11.91 -11.70 14.58
C LEU A 79 12.08 -13.09 15.20
N PRO A 80 13.11 -13.28 16.07
CA PRO A 80 13.33 -14.54 16.77
C PRO A 80 12.07 -14.97 17.53
N ASP A 81 11.75 -16.27 17.45
CA ASP A 81 10.62 -16.91 18.16
C ASP A 81 9.24 -16.28 17.91
N GLY A 82 9.08 -15.54 16.81
CA GLY A 82 7.85 -14.81 16.52
C GLY A 82 7.48 -13.79 17.61
N ARG A 83 8.47 -13.33 18.39
CA ARG A 83 8.25 -12.43 19.52
C ARG A 83 7.67 -11.08 19.09
N THR A 84 7.16 -10.33 20.06
CA THR A 84 6.76 -8.94 19.83
C THR A 84 8.00 -8.06 19.53
N PRO A 85 7.92 -7.12 18.56
CA PRO A 85 9.00 -6.18 18.29
C PRO A 85 9.40 -5.37 19.52
N THR A 86 10.70 -5.21 19.72
CA THR A 86 11.31 -4.29 20.68
C THR A 86 11.58 -2.93 20.01
N ARG A 87 12.08 -1.97 20.79
CA ARG A 87 12.51 -0.67 20.25
C ARG A 87 13.62 -0.81 19.19
N SER A 88 14.61 -1.68 19.43
CA SER A 88 15.72 -1.89 18.49
C SER A 88 15.23 -2.52 17.18
N ASP A 89 14.24 -3.43 17.25
CA ASP A 89 13.61 -3.98 16.05
C ASP A 89 12.85 -2.89 15.29
N TRP A 90 12.15 -2.00 16.00
CA TRP A 90 11.47 -0.86 15.37
C TRP A 90 12.46 0.03 14.62
N GLU A 91 13.58 0.40 15.23
CA GLU A 91 14.62 1.22 14.60
C GLU A 91 15.19 0.55 13.34
N THR A 92 15.43 -0.76 13.40
CA THR A 92 15.92 -1.54 12.25
C THR A 92 14.89 -1.61 11.12
N LEU A 93 13.64 -1.97 11.45
CA LEU A 93 12.55 -2.13 10.48
C LEU A 93 12.17 -0.78 9.84
N SER A 94 12.10 0.27 10.65
CA SER A 94 11.75 1.62 10.18
C SER A 94 12.81 2.21 9.25
N THR A 95 14.10 1.85 9.42
CA THR A 95 15.15 2.28 8.49
C THR A 95 14.90 1.75 7.07
N GLY A 96 14.49 0.49 6.94
CA GLY A 96 14.15 -0.10 5.63
C GLY A 96 12.91 0.53 5.00
N TRP A 97 11.93 0.93 5.81
CA TRP A 97 10.70 1.58 5.32
C TRP A 97 10.87 3.07 5.03
N ARG A 98 11.87 3.71 5.62
CA ARG A 98 12.09 5.14 5.49
C ARG A 98 12.27 5.57 4.02
N ALA A 99 13.04 4.82 3.24
CA ALA A 99 13.24 5.12 1.82
C ALA A 99 11.93 5.06 1.01
N GLU A 100 11.07 4.06 1.28
CA GLU A 100 9.78 3.93 0.62
C GLU A 100 8.82 5.06 1.02
N LEU A 101 8.88 5.50 2.29
CA LEU A 101 8.09 6.63 2.79
C LEU A 101 8.56 7.95 2.21
N ASP A 102 9.86 8.20 2.18
CA ASP A 102 10.44 9.41 1.61
C ASP A 102 10.10 9.52 0.11
N SER A 103 10.12 8.40 -0.62
CA SER A 103 9.67 8.34 -2.02
C SER A 103 8.21 8.72 -2.18
N ARG A 104 7.32 8.14 -1.36
CA ARG A 104 5.87 8.47 -1.36
C ARG A 104 5.61 9.92 -0.96
N ILE A 105 6.31 10.43 0.05
CA ILE A 105 6.24 11.84 0.45
C ILE A 105 6.66 12.73 -0.72
N GLY A 106 7.75 12.40 -1.41
CA GLY A 106 8.19 13.13 -2.60
C GLY A 106 7.15 13.14 -3.73
N GLN A 107 6.49 12.00 -3.98
CA GLN A 107 5.39 11.93 -4.94
C GLN A 107 4.18 12.77 -4.50
N LEU A 108 3.79 12.71 -3.23
CA LEU A 108 2.66 13.49 -2.69
C LEU A 108 2.96 14.99 -2.64
N VAL A 109 4.21 15.38 -2.38
CA VAL A 109 4.67 16.77 -2.42
C VAL A 109 4.65 17.29 -3.85
N ARG A 110 5.22 16.55 -4.81
CA ARG A 110 5.11 16.90 -6.24
C ARG A 110 3.65 17.02 -6.66
N LEU A 111 2.82 16.02 -6.37
CA LEU A 111 1.39 16.09 -6.67
C LEU A 111 0.74 17.31 -6.00
N ARG A 112 1.04 17.62 -4.73
CA ARG A 112 0.48 18.80 -4.05
C ARG A 112 0.91 20.12 -4.69
N ASP A 113 2.17 20.23 -5.10
CA ASP A 113 2.74 21.46 -5.67
C ASP A 113 2.30 21.61 -7.14
N ASP A 114 2.23 20.49 -7.87
CA ASP A 114 1.74 20.38 -9.25
C ASP A 114 0.21 20.32 -9.33
N LEU A 115 -0.51 20.18 -8.20
CA LEU A 115 -1.98 20.28 -8.18
C LEU A 115 -2.40 21.63 -8.74
N THR A 116 -1.62 22.68 -8.51
CA THR A 116 -1.85 24.01 -9.09
C THR A 116 -1.32 24.16 -10.52
N ASP A 117 -0.26 23.46 -10.91
CA ASP A 117 0.37 23.61 -12.24
C ASP A 117 -0.26 22.70 -13.31
N CYS A 118 -0.78 21.52 -12.94
CA CYS A 118 -1.64 20.70 -13.80
C CYS A 118 -3.12 21.11 -13.76
N ILE A 119 -3.54 21.94 -12.80
CA ILE A 119 -4.80 22.70 -12.91
C ILE A 119 -4.57 24.01 -13.69
N GLY A 120 -3.35 24.56 -13.66
CA GLY A 120 -2.94 25.83 -14.29
C GLY A 120 -2.44 25.74 -15.74
N CYS A 121 -2.09 24.56 -16.25
CA CYS A 121 -1.87 24.32 -17.68
C CYS A 121 -3.19 24.19 -18.48
N GLY A 122 -4.34 24.04 -17.81
CA GLY A 122 -5.64 24.12 -18.49
C GLY A 122 -5.94 22.99 -19.49
N CYS A 123 -5.43 21.77 -19.31
CA CYS A 123 -5.76 20.63 -20.19
C CYS A 123 -6.57 19.51 -19.53
N LEU A 124 -7.21 19.76 -18.39
CA LEU A 124 -8.33 18.94 -17.89
C LEU A 124 -9.68 19.44 -18.46
N SER A 125 -9.71 19.68 -19.77
CA SER A 125 -10.91 19.41 -20.57
C SER A 125 -10.71 18.03 -21.16
N LEU A 126 -11.73 17.17 -21.06
CA LEU A 126 -11.74 15.82 -21.64
C LEU A 126 -11.60 15.84 -23.19
N ASP A 127 -11.53 17.01 -23.82
CA ASP A 127 -11.38 17.21 -25.26
C ASP A 127 -9.93 17.51 -25.68
N THR A 128 -9.01 17.82 -24.75
CA THR A 128 -7.65 18.30 -25.07
C THR A 128 -6.54 17.32 -24.64
N CYS A 129 -6.71 16.04 -24.96
CA CYS A 129 -5.71 14.98 -24.75
C CYS A 129 -4.55 15.04 -25.78
N VAL A 130 -4.77 15.69 -26.94
CA VAL A 130 -3.87 15.66 -28.10
C VAL A 130 -2.49 16.31 -27.86
N LEU A 131 -2.36 17.25 -26.92
CA LEU A 131 -1.07 17.92 -26.67
C LEU A 131 -0.14 17.13 -25.74
N SER A 132 -0.70 16.29 -24.87
CA SER A 132 0.04 15.57 -23.83
C SER A 132 0.39 14.14 -24.22
N ASN A 133 -0.34 13.55 -25.17
CA ASN A 133 -0.04 12.25 -25.76
C ASN A 133 -0.76 12.20 -27.12
N PRO A 134 -0.27 12.95 -28.13
CA PRO A 134 -0.88 12.95 -29.45
C PRO A 134 -1.01 11.50 -29.93
N HIS A 135 -2.19 11.15 -30.45
CA HIS A 135 -2.47 9.82 -30.97
C HIS A 135 -2.26 8.65 -30.00
N ASP A 136 -2.22 8.91 -28.69
CA ASP A 136 -1.96 7.89 -27.67
C ASP A 136 -0.63 7.14 -27.87
N GLU A 137 0.40 7.80 -28.40
CA GLU A 137 1.73 7.22 -28.67
C GLU A 137 2.36 6.46 -27.49
N LEU A 138 2.03 6.86 -26.25
CA LEU A 138 2.52 6.17 -25.05
C LEU A 138 1.83 4.83 -24.75
N ALA A 139 0.73 4.47 -25.44
CA ALA A 139 0.07 3.18 -25.27
C ALA A 139 0.96 2.00 -25.70
N ASP A 140 1.88 2.23 -26.64
CA ASP A 140 2.88 1.25 -27.06
C ASP A 140 3.84 0.88 -25.91
N GLN A 141 3.90 1.70 -24.85
CA GLN A 141 4.72 1.49 -23.66
C GLN A 141 3.97 0.77 -22.53
N GLY A 142 2.71 0.38 -22.76
CA GLY A 142 1.88 -0.37 -21.82
C GLY A 142 0.61 0.38 -21.38
N PRO A 143 -0.28 -0.31 -20.64
CA PRO A 143 -1.52 0.29 -20.16
C PRO A 143 -1.27 1.32 -19.05
N GLY A 144 -2.17 2.29 -18.89
CA GLY A 144 -2.20 3.20 -17.74
C GLY A 144 -1.70 4.62 -18.02
N ALA A 145 -1.60 5.44 -16.98
CA ALA A 145 -1.22 6.84 -17.09
C ALA A 145 0.31 6.97 -17.12
N ARG A 146 0.93 6.61 -18.26
CA ARG A 146 2.38 6.44 -18.41
C ARG A 146 3.23 7.62 -17.93
N ARG A 147 2.72 8.85 -18.04
CA ARG A 147 3.40 10.07 -17.56
C ARG A 147 3.39 10.23 -16.03
N LEU A 148 2.49 9.56 -15.32
CA LEU A 148 2.35 9.60 -13.85
C LEU A 148 3.00 8.39 -13.15
N GLU A 149 3.20 7.30 -13.89
CA GLU A 149 3.64 6.01 -13.33
C GLU A 149 5.16 5.81 -13.32
N CYS A 150 5.95 6.77 -13.83
CA CYS A 150 7.41 6.65 -13.88
C CYS A 150 8.05 6.88 -12.50
N THR A 151 8.94 5.97 -12.10
CA THR A 151 9.59 6.00 -10.79
C THR A 151 10.90 6.80 -10.81
N PRO A 152 11.37 7.35 -9.66
CA PRO A 152 12.53 8.26 -9.65
C PRO A 152 13.85 7.68 -10.17
N SER A 153 14.04 6.35 -10.21
CA SER A 153 15.25 5.72 -10.77
C SER A 153 15.32 5.81 -12.29
N GLU A 154 14.21 6.09 -12.97
CA GLU A 154 14.10 6.09 -14.43
C GLU A 154 14.32 7.50 -15.02
N TRP A 155 14.15 8.56 -14.22
CA TRP A 155 14.41 9.94 -14.64
C TRP A 155 15.91 10.23 -14.87
N ALA A 156 16.80 9.60 -14.09
CA ALA A 156 18.24 9.89 -14.12
C ALA A 156 18.97 9.32 -15.36
N ALA A 157 18.36 8.36 -16.06
CA ALA A 157 18.96 7.68 -17.22
C ALA A 157 18.44 8.21 -18.57
N GLY A 158 17.45 9.13 -18.55
CA GLY A 158 16.60 9.36 -19.71
C GLY A 158 15.60 8.20 -19.83
N CYS A 159 14.30 8.50 -19.87
CA CYS A 159 13.27 7.49 -20.08
C CYS A 159 13.37 6.95 -21.51
N GLU A 160 14.30 6.05 -21.78
CA GLU A 160 14.28 5.20 -22.96
C GLU A 160 13.49 3.94 -22.59
N PRO A 161 12.32 3.69 -23.20
CA PRO A 161 11.61 2.44 -23.00
C PRO A 161 12.50 1.30 -23.50
N GLU A 162 12.66 0.24 -22.69
CA GLU A 162 13.27 -1.00 -23.17
C GLU A 162 12.51 -1.46 -24.42
N PRO A 163 13.19 -1.82 -25.52
CA PRO A 163 12.52 -2.20 -26.75
C PRO A 163 11.66 -3.43 -26.48
N ALA A 164 10.36 -3.29 -26.75
CA ALA A 164 9.40 -4.37 -26.67
C ALA A 164 9.95 -5.57 -27.46
N THR A 165 10.33 -6.63 -26.76
CA THR A 165 10.75 -7.89 -27.38
C THR A 165 9.66 -8.34 -28.34
N ALA A 166 10.01 -8.38 -29.64
CA ALA A 166 9.13 -8.75 -30.72
C ALA A 166 8.52 -10.14 -30.49
N GLY A 167 7.24 -10.18 -30.11
CA GLY A 167 6.46 -11.38 -29.89
C GLY A 167 5.20 -11.40 -30.77
N SER A 168 5.36 -11.94 -31.99
CA SER A 168 4.34 -12.48 -32.90
C SER A 168 3.11 -11.63 -33.29
N ARG A 169 3.09 -11.26 -34.57
CA ARG A 169 1.96 -10.80 -35.39
C ARG A 169 0.67 -11.62 -35.20
N SER A 170 -0.46 -10.93 -35.18
CA SER A 170 -1.76 -11.42 -35.67
C SER A 170 -2.51 -10.27 -36.33
N THR A 171 -2.52 -10.29 -37.67
CA THR A 171 -3.30 -9.42 -38.56
C THR A 171 -4.79 -9.70 -38.48
N ALA A 172 -5.65 -8.67 -38.43
CA ALA A 172 -6.93 -8.61 -39.16
C ALA A 172 -7.66 -7.26 -39.01
N SER A 173 -7.91 -6.64 -40.18
CA SER A 173 -9.05 -5.76 -40.57
C SER A 173 -9.47 -4.64 -39.61
N GLY A 174 -9.34 -3.34 -39.93
CA GLY A 174 -9.68 -2.70 -41.20
C GLY A 174 -11.13 -2.16 -41.15
N ARG A 175 -11.28 -0.84 -40.93
CA ARG A 175 -12.52 -0.10 -41.25
C ARG A 175 -12.19 1.37 -41.53
N PRO A 176 -12.68 1.97 -42.63
CA PRO A 176 -12.27 3.30 -43.06
C PRO A 176 -13.05 4.41 -42.35
N ALA A 177 -12.42 5.59 -42.33
CA ALA A 177 -13.00 6.87 -41.94
C ALA A 177 -14.19 7.22 -42.83
N SER A 178 -15.23 7.80 -42.22
CA SER A 178 -16.24 8.56 -42.94
C SER A 178 -16.46 9.89 -42.22
N ASP A 179 -16.06 10.94 -42.91
CA ASP A 179 -16.45 12.33 -42.69
C ASP A 179 -17.98 12.45 -42.61
N ALA A 180 -18.47 13.24 -41.66
CA ALA A 180 -19.82 13.78 -41.69
C ALA A 180 -19.86 15.14 -40.98
N ASP A 181 -20.02 16.16 -41.82
CA ASP A 181 -20.51 17.51 -41.58
C ASP A 181 -21.20 17.80 -40.23
N CYS A 182 -20.77 18.89 -39.59
CA CYS A 182 -21.57 19.65 -38.63
C CYS A 182 -21.66 21.10 -39.12
N GLY A 183 -22.87 21.51 -39.52
CA GLY A 183 -23.25 22.91 -39.71
C GLY A 183 -23.65 23.58 -38.40
#